data_AF-A0A4W5NWY0-F1
#
_entry.id   AF-A0A4W5NWY0-F1
#
_cell.length_a   1.000
_cell.length_b   1.000
_cell.length_c   1.000
_cell.angle_alpha   90.00
_cell.angle_beta   90.00
_cell.angle_gamma   90.00
#
_symmetry.space_group_name_H-M   'P 1'
#
loop_
_entity.id
_entity.type
_entity.pdbx_description
1 polymer ?
#
loop_
_entity_poly.entity_id
_entity_poly.type
_entity_poly.pdbx_seq_one_letter_code
_entity_poly.pdbx_strand_id
1 'polypeptide(L)' 'MKQIYMKRRPGNYCMLGKDYAKVLSAESCICWAHNFECDYGYEQRREGNYLPAFWFNPAVVSRSCSQGQNYLNSTG' A
#
# COMPACT_ATOMS: atom_id res chain seq x y z
N MET A 1 -6.13 1.63 7.70
CA MET A 1 -5.92 1.41 9.15
C MET A 1 -6.38 2.65 9.90
N LYS A 2 -6.97 2.48 11.08
CA LYS A 2 -7.31 3.58 11.99
C LYS A 2 -6.38 3.54 13.19
N GLN A 3 -5.79 4.68 13.52
CA GLN A 3 -4.88 4.81 14.65
C GLN A 3 -5.37 5.90 15.60
N ILE A 4 -5.32 5.61 16.90
CA ILE A 4 -5.63 6.55 17.96
C ILE A 4 -4.33 6.90 18.68
N TYR A 5 -4.09 8.19 18.85
CA TYR A 5 -2.84 8.72 19.40
C TYR A 5 -3.08 9.40 20.74
N MET A 6 -2.13 9.25 21.66
CA MET A 6 -2.13 10.02 22.90
C MET A 6 -1.65 11.44 22.61
N LYS A 7 -2.33 12.45 23.16
CA LYS A 7 -1.85 13.83 23.15
C LYS A 7 -1.70 14.33 24.58
N ARG A 8 -0.70 15.18 24.81
CA ARG A 8 -0.57 15.86 26.10
C ARG A 8 -1.79 16.77 26.30
N ARG A 9 -2.33 16.80 27.52
CA ARG A 9 -3.43 17.69 27.87
C ARG A 9 -2.99 19.15 27.66
N PRO A 10 -3.84 20.01 27.06
CA PRO A 10 -3.58 21.44 26.99
C PRO A 10 -3.33 22.02 28.39
N GLY A 11 -2.40 22.98 28.52
CA GLY A 11 -2.08 23.64 29.79
C GLY A 11 -1.11 22.88 30.71
N ASN A 12 -0.75 21.63 30.40
CA ASN A 12 0.23 20.88 31.19
C ASN A 12 1.66 21.06 30.66
N TYR A 13 2.56 21.56 31.50
CA TYR A 13 3.98 21.73 31.20
C TYR A 13 4.81 20.59 31.84
N CYS A 14 4.64 19.39 31.31
CA CYS A 14 5.44 18.22 31.71
C CYS A 14 6.22 17.66 30.50
N MET A 15 7.38 17.06 30.79
CA MET A 15 8.17 16.31 29.81
C MET A 15 7.54 14.94 29.58
N LEU A 16 7.59 14.46 28.34
CA LEU A 16 7.21 13.08 28.02
C LEU A 16 8.31 12.14 28.52
N GLY A 17 7.93 11.09 29.25
CA GLY A 17 8.87 10.09 29.74
C GLY A 17 9.48 9.24 28.61
N LYS A 18 10.57 8.53 28.91
CA LYS A 18 11.25 7.65 27.93
C LYS A 18 10.34 6.57 27.34
N ASP A 19 9.42 6.05 28.14
CA ASP A 19 8.52 4.95 27.74
C ASP A 19 7.17 5.44 27.19
N TYR A 20 7.11 6.69 26.72
CA TYR A 20 5.88 7.26 26.18
C TYR A 20 5.46 6.59 24.86
N ALA A 21 4.38 5.80 24.91
CA ALA A 21 3.73 5.25 23.74
C ALA A 21 2.85 6.30 23.04
N LYS A 22 3.22 6.67 21.81
CA LYS A 22 2.50 7.68 21.02
C LYS A 22 1.18 7.13 20.45
N VAL A 23 1.14 5.84 20.10
CA VAL A 23 -0.04 5.14 19.59
C VAL A 23 -0.72 4.43 20.75
N LEU A 24 -1.98 4.74 20.99
CA LEU A 24 -2.83 4.08 22.00
C LEU A 24 -3.46 2.81 21.45
N SER A 25 -3.96 2.86 20.21
CA SER A 25 -4.56 1.71 19.56
C SER A 25 -4.48 1.80 18.04
N ALA A 26 -4.60 0.64 17.42
CA ALA A 26 -4.35 0.38 16.02
C ALA A 26 -5.38 -0.65 15.53
N GLU A 27 -6.31 -0.24 14.68
CA GLU A 27 -7.37 -1.10 14.15
C GLU A 27 -7.24 -1.28 12.63
N SER A 28 -7.35 -2.52 12.16
CA SER A 28 -7.43 -2.85 10.74
C SER A 28 -8.75 -2.37 10.15
N CYS A 29 -8.74 -1.93 8.88
CA CYS A 29 -9.93 -1.53 8.14
C CYS A 29 -10.16 -2.48 6.98
N ILE A 30 -11.40 -2.55 6.48
CA ILE A 30 -11.69 -3.22 5.20
C ILE A 30 -10.92 -2.48 4.09
N CYS A 31 -10.34 -3.23 3.16
CA CYS A 31 -9.66 -2.65 2.00
C CYS A 31 -10.68 -2.02 1.04
N TRP A 32 -10.37 -0.83 0.53
CA TRP A 32 -11.14 -0.10 -0.49
C TRP A 32 -10.25 0.16 -1.70
N ALA A 33 -10.84 0.53 -2.85
CA ALA A 33 -10.11 0.75 -4.11
C ALA A 33 -8.87 1.65 -3.98
N HIS A 34 -8.91 2.69 -3.13
CA HIS A 34 -7.79 3.61 -2.89
C HIS A 34 -6.62 3.02 -2.08
N ASN A 35 -6.74 1.79 -1.56
CA ASN A 35 -5.66 1.10 -0.86
C ASN A 35 -4.80 0.26 -1.81
N PHE A 36 -5.15 0.24 -3.10
CA PHE A 36 -4.40 -0.45 -4.15
C PHE A 36 -3.72 0.58 -5.04
N GLU A 37 -2.54 0.23 -5.55
CA GLU A 37 -1.76 0.99 -6.52
C GLU A 37 -1.54 0.15 -7.78
N CYS A 38 -1.18 0.79 -8.90
CA CYS A 38 -0.92 0.08 -10.15
C CYS A 38 0.35 -0.75 -10.02
N ASP A 39 0.30 -2.00 -10.46
CA ASP A 39 1.50 -2.81 -10.64
C ASP A 39 2.30 -2.36 -11.88
N TYR A 40 3.52 -2.87 -12.04
CA TYR A 40 4.43 -2.51 -13.11
C TYR A 40 3.78 -2.62 -14.49
N GLY A 41 3.85 -1.53 -15.26
CA GLY A 41 3.31 -1.47 -16.61
C GLY A 41 1.80 -1.25 -16.67
N TYR A 42 1.13 -0.96 -15.55
CA TYR A 42 -0.26 -0.54 -15.51
C TYR A 42 -0.40 0.94 -15.13
N GLU A 43 -1.46 1.58 -15.63
CA GLU A 43 -1.81 2.97 -15.37
C GLU A 43 -3.26 3.07 -14.88
N GLN A 44 -3.50 3.98 -13.92
CA GLN A 44 -4.83 4.24 -13.39
C GLN A 44 -5.59 5.19 -14.32
N ARG A 45 -6.72 4.73 -14.86
CA ARG A 45 -7.64 5.58 -15.60
C ARG A 45 -8.50 6.39 -14.64
N ARG A 46 -9.07 7.52 -15.09
CA ARG A 46 -9.94 8.40 -14.27
C ARG A 46 -11.12 7.68 -13.60
N GLU A 47 -11.52 6.53 -14.13
CA GLU A 47 -12.63 5.69 -13.65
C GLU A 47 -12.21 4.73 -12.51
N GLY A 48 -10.95 4.77 -12.06
CA GLY A 48 -10.44 3.89 -11.00
C GLY A 48 -10.05 2.48 -11.48
N ASN A 49 -10.08 2.25 -12.80
CA ASN A 49 -9.65 0.99 -13.43
C ASN A 49 -8.14 1.02 -13.72
N TYR A 50 -7.47 -0.11 -13.53
CA TYR A 50 -6.07 -0.33 -13.87
C TYR A 50 -5.97 -0.99 -15.25
N LEU A 51 -5.26 -0.36 -16.18
CA LEU A 51 -5.09 -0.87 -17.54
C LEU A 51 -3.60 -0.92 -17.90
N PRO A 52 -3.15 -1.89 -18.71
CA PRO A 52 -1.77 -1.94 -19.15
C PRO A 52 -1.44 -0.69 -19.98
N ALA A 53 -0.30 -0.09 -19.68
CA ALA A 53 0.27 1.00 -20.44
C ALA A 53 0.56 0.56 -21.88
N PHE A 54 0.55 1.50 -22.82
CA PHE A 54 0.69 1.19 -24.25
C PHE A 54 1.99 0.45 -24.62
N TRP A 55 3.05 0.60 -23.83
CA TRP A 55 4.36 -0.03 -24.03
C TRP A 55 4.48 -1.40 -23.34
N PHE A 56 3.51 -1.76 -22.51
CA PHE A 56 3.54 -2.96 -21.69
C PHE A 56 2.57 -4.02 -22.24
N ASN A 57 3.08 -5.24 -22.40
CA ASN A 57 2.26 -6.39 -22.80
C ASN A 57 2.29 -7.45 -21.68
N PRO A 58 1.19 -7.62 -20.92
CA PRO A 58 1.13 -8.57 -19.80
C PRO A 58 1.22 -10.04 -20.25
N ALA A 59 1.03 -10.34 -21.55
CA ALA A 59 1.19 -11.68 -22.10
C ALA A 59 2.67 -12.07 -22.33
N VAL A 60 3.60 -11.11 -22.25
CA VAL A 60 5.03 -11.36 -22.44
C VAL A 60 5.62 -11.80 -21.11
N VAL A 61 6.00 -13.07 -21.03
CA VAL A 61 6.75 -13.62 -19.91
C VAL A 61 8.17 -13.05 -19.93
N SER A 62 8.69 -12.67 -18.75
CA SER A 62 10.07 -12.18 -18.60
C SER A 62 11.06 -13.17 -19.21
N ARG A 63 12.03 -12.66 -19.99
CA ARG A 63 13.11 -13.47 -20.60
C ARG A 63 13.99 -14.17 -19.57
N SER A 64 13.91 -13.78 -18.30
CA SER A 64 14.65 -14.39 -17.19
C SER A 64 13.97 -15.64 -16.62
N CYS A 65 12.77 -16.01 -17.09
CA CYS A 65 12.09 -17.21 -16.63
C CYS A 65 12.72 -18.46 -17.26
N SER A 66 13.55 -19.17 -16.51
CA SER A 66 14.21 -20.39 -16.98
C SER A 66 13.26 -21.59 -16.95
N GLN A 67 13.58 -22.64 -17.72
CA GLN A 67 12.79 -23.88 -17.73
C GLN A 67 12.68 -24.47 -16.31
N GLY A 68 11.45 -24.77 -15.88
CA GLY A 68 11.15 -25.26 -14.53
C GLY A 68 10.79 -24.17 -13.52
N GLN A 69 10.88 -22.89 -13.88
CA GLN A 69 10.35 -21.77 -13.10
C GLN A 69 8.92 -21.41 -13.52
N ASN A 70 8.16 -20.83 -12.58
CA ASN A 70 6.81 -20.33 -12.84
C ASN A 70 6.83 -18.80 -12.83
N TYR A 71 6.22 -18.19 -13.85
CA TYR A 71 6.01 -16.75 -13.90
C TYR A 71 4.64 -16.41 -13.31
N LEU A 72 4.60 -15.42 -12.41
CA LEU A 72 3.37 -14.92 -11.81
C LEU A 72 2.94 -13.65 -12.56
N ASN A 73 1.89 -13.78 -13.37
CA ASN A 73 1.28 -12.63 -14.04
C ASN A 73 0.62 -11.71 -13.02
N SER A 74 0.80 -10.41 -13.18
CA SER A 74 0.03 -9.41 -12.46
C SER A 74 -1.33 -9.15 -13.13
N THR A 75 -2.31 -8.74 -12.34
CA THR A 75 -3.62 -8.26 -12.82
C THR A 75 -3.69 -6.75 -13.00
N GLY A 76 -2.61 -6.04 -12.65
CA GLY A 76 -2.55 -4.58 -12.63
C GLY A 76 -2.89 -3.97 -11.30
#